data_AF-A0A2G6LVZ3-F1
#
_entry.id   AF-A0A2G6LVZ3-F1
#
_cell.length_a   1.000
_cell.length_b   1.000
_cell.length_c   1.000
_cell.angle_alpha   90.00
_cell.angle_beta   90.00
_cell.angle_gamma   90.00
#
_symmetry.space_group_name_H-M   'P 1'
#
loop_
_entity.id
_entity.type
_entity.pdbx_description
1 polymer ?
#
loop_
_entity_poly.entity_id
_entity_poly.type
_entity_poly.pdbx_seq_one_letter_code
_entity_poly.pdbx_strand_id
1 'polypeptide(L)'
;MIHTGCDGDLKILNHHIYEFRKGLRSLVLHTIPVAMVHWASERLRREGISFVLRPVNSGKVNVFFGEEHCVNVIASFGEKPLNQYTPEEDFILGIMLGYGRLAQCARYLDRRKKTSSSVCG
;
A
#
# COMPACT_ATOMS: atom_id res chain seq x y z
N MET A 1 -0.26 26.42 -19.62
CA MET A 1 -0.65 25.61 -18.44
C MET A 1 0.14 24.31 -18.47
N ILE A 2 0.92 24.05 -17.44
CA ILE A 2 1.90 22.95 -17.37
C ILE A 2 1.11 21.66 -17.06
N HIS A 3 0.97 20.75 -18.02
CA HIS A 3 0.20 19.50 -17.90
C HIS A 3 1.05 18.25 -18.17
N THR A 4 2.37 18.31 -17.97
CA THR A 4 3.26 17.18 -18.30
C THR A 4 3.57 16.25 -17.12
N GLY A 5 3.21 16.62 -15.88
CA GLY A 5 3.45 15.77 -14.69
C GLY A 5 2.36 14.74 -14.38
N CYS A 6 1.10 15.00 -14.77
CA CYS A 6 -0.02 14.12 -14.45
C CYS A 6 -0.08 12.85 -15.31
N ASP A 7 0.29 12.94 -16.60
CA ASP A 7 0.11 11.82 -17.54
C ASP A 7 0.91 10.56 -17.20
N GLY A 8 2.10 10.72 -16.61
CA GLY A 8 2.95 9.59 -16.20
C GLY A 8 2.35 8.81 -15.05
N ASP A 9 1.99 9.49 -13.97
CA ASP A 9 1.42 8.87 -12.78
C ASP A 9 0.02 8.28 -13.05
N LEU A 10 -0.77 8.91 -13.93
CA LEU A 10 -2.05 8.36 -14.40
C LEU A 10 -1.88 7.02 -15.13
N LYS A 11 -0.87 6.90 -15.99
CA LYS A 11 -0.56 5.64 -16.69
C LYS A 11 -0.17 4.55 -15.71
N ILE A 12 0.61 4.88 -14.68
CA ILE A 12 1.03 3.93 -13.65
C ILE A 12 -0.18 3.46 -12.82
N LEU A 13 -1.07 4.36 -12.40
CA LEU A 13 -2.28 3.96 -11.68
C LEU A 13 -3.16 3.03 -12.52
N ASN A 14 -3.38 3.36 -13.80
CA ASN A 14 -4.16 2.51 -14.70
C ASN A 14 -3.51 1.14 -14.92
N HIS A 15 -2.18 1.09 -15.03
CA HIS A 15 -1.45 -0.17 -15.11
C HIS A 15 -1.69 -1.02 -13.86
N HIS A 16 -1.60 -0.43 -12.67
CA HIS A 16 -1.85 -1.16 -11.44
C HIS A 16 -3.30 -1.64 -11.28
N ILE A 17 -4.28 -0.85 -11.72
CA ILE A 17 -5.70 -1.27 -11.77
C ILE A 17 -5.85 -2.49 -12.68
N TYR A 18 -5.18 -2.49 -13.84
CA TYR A 18 -5.21 -3.62 -14.76
C TYR A 18 -4.58 -4.89 -14.17
N GLU A 19 -3.42 -4.77 -13.51
CA GLU A 19 -2.78 -5.89 -12.82
C GLU A 19 -3.66 -6.46 -11.70
N PHE A 20 -4.33 -5.60 -10.95
CA PHE A 20 -5.29 -6.00 -9.93
C PHE A 20 -6.46 -6.78 -10.54
N ARG A 21 -7.06 -6.29 -11.63
CA ARG A 21 -8.16 -6.96 -12.33
C ARG A 21 -7.79 -8.34 -12.87
N LYS A 22 -6.52 -8.56 -13.21
CA LYS A 22 -6.01 -9.86 -13.62
C LYS A 22 -5.81 -10.85 -12.46
N GLY A 23 -5.99 -10.42 -11.22
CA GLY A 23 -5.80 -11.26 -10.04
C GLY A 23 -4.35 -11.55 -9.71
N LEU A 24 -3.40 -10.71 -10.15
CA LEU A 24 -1.98 -10.88 -9.85
C LEU A 24 -1.67 -10.67 -8.35
N ARG A 25 -2.47 -9.84 -7.68
CA ARG A 25 -2.36 -9.51 -6.26
C ARG A 25 -3.70 -9.01 -5.74
N SER A 26 -3.99 -9.27 -4.48
CA SER A 26 -5.23 -8.85 -3.82
C SER A 26 -5.18 -7.39 -3.35
N LEU A 27 -3.99 -6.83 -3.15
CA LEU A 27 -3.78 -5.45 -2.73
C LEU A 27 -2.66 -4.80 -3.54
N VAL A 28 -2.83 -3.52 -3.85
CA VAL A 28 -1.82 -2.66 -4.46
C VAL A 28 -1.49 -1.51 -3.50
N LEU A 29 -0.20 -1.21 -3.37
CA LEU A 29 0.30 0.03 -2.76
C LEU A 29 0.88 0.92 -3.86
N HIS A 30 0.33 2.12 -4.00
CA HIS A 30 0.85 3.13 -4.92
C HIS A 30 1.04 4.48 -4.20
N THR A 31 2.25 5.04 -4.27
CA THR A 31 2.56 6.34 -3.66
C THR A 31 2.40 7.45 -4.70
N ILE A 32 1.52 8.42 -4.43
CA ILE A 32 1.23 9.53 -5.34
C ILE A 32 1.43 10.88 -4.66
N PRO A 33 1.61 11.98 -5.42
CA PRO A 33 1.54 13.33 -4.88
C PRO A 33 0.15 13.64 -4.30
N VAL A 34 0.07 14.46 -3.25
CA VAL A 34 -1.21 14.89 -2.65
C VAL A 34 -2.15 15.51 -3.71
N ALA A 35 -1.59 16.27 -4.67
CA ALA A 35 -2.34 16.89 -5.76
C ALA A 35 -3.12 15.89 -6.63
N MET A 36 -2.73 14.61 -6.65
CA MET A 36 -3.37 13.56 -7.43
C MET A 36 -4.43 12.76 -6.67
N VAL A 37 -4.54 12.94 -5.35
CA VAL A 37 -5.43 12.12 -4.49
C VAL A 37 -6.88 12.17 -4.95
N HIS A 38 -7.37 13.36 -5.30
CA HIS A 38 -8.73 13.53 -5.81
C HIS A 38 -8.98 12.70 -7.07
N TRP A 39 -8.07 12.80 -8.05
CA TRP A 39 -8.20 12.06 -9.31
C TRP A 39 -8.11 10.55 -9.12
N ALA A 40 -7.13 10.08 -8.33
CA ALA A 40 -6.96 8.66 -8.05
C ALA A 40 -8.17 8.07 -7.33
N SER A 41 -8.71 8.79 -6.34
CA SER A 41 -9.90 8.35 -5.59
C SER A 41 -11.13 8.26 -6.50
N GLU A 42 -11.35 9.27 -7.35
CA GLU A 42 -12.45 9.27 -8.31
C GLU A 42 -12.33 8.11 -9.31
N ARG A 43 -11.11 7.86 -9.82
CA ARG A 43 -10.85 6.73 -10.72
C ARG A 43 -11.17 5.39 -10.06
N LEU A 44 -10.69 5.16 -8.84
CA LEU A 44 -10.93 3.91 -8.10
C LEU A 44 -12.43 3.71 -7.77
N ARG A 45 -13.14 4.79 -7.40
CA ARG A 45 -14.60 4.75 -7.19
C ARG A 45 -15.36 4.37 -8.44
N ARG A 46 -15.01 4.94 -9.60
CA ARG A 46 -15.63 4.57 -10.90
C ARG A 46 -15.41 3.11 -11.27
N GLU A 47 -14.27 2.56 -10.87
CA GLU A 47 -13.96 1.14 -11.07
C GLU A 47 -14.62 0.25 -9.99
N GLY A 48 -15.22 0.81 -8.95
CA GLY A 48 -15.77 0.03 -7.83
C GLY A 48 -14.69 -0.71 -7.05
N ILE A 49 -13.50 -0.13 -6.91
CA ILE A 49 -12.36 -0.73 -6.21
C ILE A 49 -12.23 -0.08 -4.83
N SER A 50 -12.21 -0.90 -3.78
CA SER A 50 -12.00 -0.45 -2.40
C SER A 50 -10.59 0.13 -2.22
N PHE A 51 -10.47 1.17 -1.40
CA PHE A 51 -9.18 1.82 -1.15
C PHE A 51 -9.11 2.52 0.21
N VAL A 52 -7.88 2.73 0.71
CA VAL A 52 -7.57 3.57 1.86
C VAL A 52 -6.36 4.45 1.56
N LEU A 53 -6.42 5.70 2.02
CA LEU A 53 -5.39 6.71 1.84
C LEU A 53 -4.59 6.86 3.14
N ARG A 54 -3.27 6.84 3.06
CA ARG A 54 -2.37 7.04 4.20
C ARG A 54 -1.36 8.14 3.88
N PRO A 55 -1.40 9.30 4.56
CA PRO A 55 -0.38 10.34 4.40
C PRO A 55 1.02 9.79 4.70
N VAL A 56 1.98 10.09 3.84
CA VAL A 56 3.40 9.76 4.07
C VAL A 56 4.12 10.99 4.62
N ASN A 57 3.89 12.13 3.99
CA ASN A 57 4.34 13.46 4.39
C ASN A 57 3.44 14.53 3.75
N SER A 58 3.79 15.81 3.87
CA SER A 58 3.00 16.91 3.31
C SER A 58 2.86 16.89 1.79
N GLY A 59 3.69 16.14 1.07
CA GLY A 59 3.68 16.08 -0.39
C GLY A 59 3.20 14.75 -0.99
N LYS A 60 3.17 13.66 -0.22
CA LYS A 60 2.93 12.30 -0.72
C LYS A 60 1.92 11.52 0.12
N VAL A 61 1.12 10.72 -0.56
CA VAL A 61 0.11 9.83 0.03
C VAL A 61 0.28 8.43 -0.54
N ASN A 62 0.20 7.43 0.32
CA ASN A 62 0.04 6.04 -0.08
C ASN A 62 -1.43 5.75 -0.33
N VAL A 63 -1.74 5.27 -1.53
CA VAL A 63 -3.05 4.73 -1.89
C VAL A 63 -2.94 3.21 -1.86
N PHE A 64 -3.62 2.61 -0.89
CA PHE A 64 -3.82 1.16 -0.87
C PHE A 64 -5.15 0.86 -1.52
N PHE A 65 -5.18 0.03 -2.54
CA PHE A 65 -6.43 -0.34 -3.21
C PHE A 65 -6.44 -1.80 -3.65
N GLY A 66 -7.62 -2.39 -3.74
CA GLY A 66 -7.78 -3.78 -4.16
C GLY A 66 -9.03 -4.43 -3.61
N GLU A 67 -8.89 -5.68 -3.19
CA GLU A 67 -9.95 -6.48 -2.58
C GLU A 67 -10.38 -5.88 -1.24
N GLU A 68 -11.69 -5.86 -0.96
CA GLU A 68 -12.29 -5.16 0.16
C GLU A 68 -11.79 -5.66 1.53
N HIS A 69 -11.69 -6.97 1.74
CA HIS A 69 -11.16 -7.52 2.98
C HIS A 69 -9.69 -7.15 3.17
N CYS A 70 -8.88 -7.17 2.11
CA CYS A 70 -7.50 -6.70 2.17
C CYS A 70 -7.40 -5.22 2.55
N VAL A 71 -8.25 -4.37 1.98
CA VAL A 71 -8.31 -2.93 2.31
C VAL A 71 -8.75 -2.71 3.77
N ASN A 72 -9.75 -3.47 4.25
CA ASN A 72 -10.22 -3.40 5.62
C ASN A 72 -9.14 -3.83 6.63
N VAL A 73 -8.32 -4.82 6.28
CA VAL A 73 -7.15 -5.20 7.09
C VAL A 73 -6.17 -4.03 7.19
N ILE A 74 -5.82 -3.35 6.09
CA ILE A 74 -4.96 -2.16 6.14
C ILE A 74 -5.60 -1.01 6.93
N ALA A 75 -6.93 -0.85 6.85
CA ALA A 75 -7.65 0.15 7.63
C ALA A 75 -7.47 -0.10 9.13
N SER A 76 -7.50 -1.38 9.56
CA SER A 76 -7.38 -1.81 10.96
C SER A 76 -6.02 -1.54 11.62
N PHE A 77 -4.94 -1.40 10.83
CA PHE A 77 -3.60 -1.14 11.35
C PHE A 77 -3.41 0.28 11.95
N GLY A 78 -4.41 1.15 11.77
CA GLY A 78 -4.38 2.54 12.19
C GLY A 78 -3.61 3.47 11.24
N GLU A 79 -3.66 4.76 11.53
CA GLU A 79 -2.94 5.79 10.78
C GLU A 79 -1.49 5.89 11.26
N LYS A 80 -0.63 5.02 10.72
CA LYS A 80 0.81 5.06 10.98
C LYS A 80 1.62 4.83 9.70
N PRO A 81 2.83 5.38 9.61
CA PRO A 81 3.73 5.13 8.50
C PRO A 81 4.19 3.66 8.45
N LEU A 82 4.55 3.18 7.26
CA LEU A 82 4.96 1.79 7.02
C LEU A 82 6.15 1.34 7.90
N ASN A 83 7.05 2.25 8.26
CA ASN A 83 8.20 1.95 9.12
C ASN A 83 7.81 1.65 10.58
N GLN A 84 6.59 1.98 11.00
CA GLN A 84 6.04 1.70 12.33
C GLN A 84 5.14 0.46 12.35
N TYR A 85 5.02 -0.26 11.24
CA TYR A 85 4.28 -1.52 11.22
C TYR A 85 5.01 -2.55 12.06
N THR A 86 4.27 -3.28 12.89
CA THR A 86 4.77 -4.44 13.62
C THR A 86 5.27 -5.52 12.64
N PRO A 87 6.12 -6.46 13.08
CA PRO A 87 6.50 -7.61 12.26
C PRO A 87 5.28 -8.35 11.68
N GLU A 88 4.22 -8.50 12.46
CA GLU A 88 2.96 -9.14 12.08
C GLU A 88 2.22 -8.35 10.98
N GLU A 89 2.06 -7.03 11.15
CA GLU A 89 1.40 -6.17 10.15
C GLU A 89 2.17 -6.12 8.83
N ASP A 90 3.51 -6.06 8.88
CA ASP A 90 4.38 -6.11 7.70
C ASP A 90 4.35 -7.47 7.01
N PHE A 91 4.23 -8.56 7.79
CA PHE A 91 4.02 -9.88 7.23
C PHE A 91 2.71 -9.94 6.43
N ILE A 92 1.60 -9.52 7.06
CA ILE A 92 0.26 -9.52 6.46
C ILE A 92 0.21 -8.63 5.22
N LEU A 93 0.74 -7.40 5.31
CA LEU A 93 0.87 -6.48 4.18
C LEU A 93 1.62 -7.14 3.03
N GLY A 94 2.76 -7.79 3.30
CA GLY A 94 3.56 -8.37 2.24
C GLY A 94 2.87 -9.55 1.54
N ILE A 95 2.13 -10.38 2.28
CA ILE A 95 1.31 -11.43 1.68
C ILE A 95 0.23 -10.84 0.76
N MET A 96 -0.48 -9.79 1.20
CA MET A 96 -1.54 -9.15 0.40
C MET A 96 -1.01 -8.45 -0.86
N LEU A 97 0.23 -7.94 -0.82
CA LEU A 97 0.94 -7.37 -1.97
C LEU A 97 1.45 -8.43 -2.96
N GLY A 98 1.38 -9.72 -2.61
CA GLY A 98 1.79 -10.84 -3.45
C GLY A 98 3.25 -11.29 -3.26
N TYR A 99 3.94 -10.87 -2.20
CA TYR A 99 5.28 -11.39 -1.93
C TYR A 99 5.24 -12.88 -1.55
N GLY A 100 6.29 -13.61 -1.93
CA GLY A 100 6.41 -15.04 -1.66
C GLY A 100 6.37 -15.34 -0.16
N ARG A 101 5.51 -16.29 0.24
CA ARG A 101 5.30 -16.67 1.64
C ARG A 101 6.60 -16.99 2.39
N LEU A 102 7.50 -17.77 1.78
CA LEU A 102 8.77 -18.15 2.42
C LEU A 102 9.70 -16.94 2.64
N ALA A 103 9.73 -15.99 1.69
CA ALA A 103 10.49 -14.75 1.84
C ALA A 103 9.92 -13.88 2.97
N GLN A 104 8.60 -13.79 3.08
CA GLN A 104 7.93 -13.10 4.19
C GLN A 104 8.19 -13.79 5.53
N CYS A 105 8.25 -15.13 5.59
CA CYS A 105 8.60 -15.86 6.82
C CYS A 105 10.02 -15.51 7.29
N ALA A 106 11.00 -15.51 6.37
CA ALA A 106 12.37 -15.13 6.70
C ALA A 106 12.44 -13.69 7.23
N ARG A 107 11.81 -12.74 6.50
CA ARG A 107 11.74 -11.34 6.88
C ARG A 107 11.08 -11.12 8.25
N TYR A 108 10.00 -11.85 8.54
CA TYR A 108 9.30 -11.78 9.84
C TYR A 108 10.22 -12.17 10.99
N LEU A 109 10.91 -13.30 10.87
CA LEU A 109 11.83 -13.79 11.91
C LEU A 109 12.99 -12.81 12.15
N ASP A 110 13.53 -12.20 11.09
CA ASP A 110 14.60 -11.21 11.20
C ASP A 110 14.14 -9.92 11.88
N ARG A 111 12.93 -9.44 11.57
CA ARG A 111 12.37 -8.25 12.22
C ARG A 111 12.08 -8.49 13.70
N ARG A 112 11.50 -9.64 14.05
CA ARG A 112 11.25 -10.06 15.44
C ARG A 112 12.53 -10.04 16.28
N LYS A 113 13.64 -10.56 15.76
CA LYS A 113 14.94 -10.55 16.47
C LYS A 113 15.42 -9.14 16.77
N LYS A 114 15.34 -8.23 15.79
CA LYS A 114 15.76 -6.82 15.95
C LYS A 114 14.93 -6.09 17.01
N THR A 115 13.62 -6.35 17.07
CA THR A 115 12.74 -5.79 18.10
C THR A 115 13.04 -6.37 19.49
N SER A 116 13.39 -7.66 19.61
CA SER A 116 13.79 -8.23 20.91
C SER A 116 15.14 -7.71 21.42
N SER A 117 16.08 -7.36 20.53
CA SER A 117 17.39 -6.83 20.91
C SER A 117 17.37 -5.36 21.36
N SER A 118 16.23 -4.65 21.20
CA SER A 118 16.07 -3.25 21.60
C SER A 118 15.39 -3.07 22.97
N VAL A 119 15.04 -4.16 23.66
CA VAL A 119 14.40 -4.16 25.00
C VAL A 119 15.43 -4.34 26.13
N CYS A 120 16.72 -4.33 25.82
CA CYS A 120 17.80 -4.33 26.82
C CYS A 120 18.53 -2.97 26.75
N GLY A 121 18.04 -2.00 27.53
CA GLY A 121 18.64 -0.67 27.68
C GLY A 121 17.98 0.08 28.83
#